data_AF-A0A1U8C3H8-F1
#
_entry.id   AF-A0A1U8C3H8-F1
#
_cell.length_a   1.000
_cell.length_b   1.000
_cell.length_c   1.000
_cell.angle_alpha   90.00
_cell.angle_beta   90.00
_cell.angle_gamma   90.00
#
_symmetry.space_group_name_H-M   'P 1'
#
loop_
_entity.id
_entity.type
_entity.pdbx_description
1 polymer ?
#
loop_
_entity_poly.entity_id
_entity_poly.type
_entity_poly.pdbx_seq_one_letter_code
_entity_poly.pdbx_strand_id
1 'polypeptide(L)'
;MSDIPSNSGAEEEAIEKEKEKGKVKKSGNQKAQCNTSFSPGQAAETLQPTQSKMQKPQAVQPVTRTYPSKRQAPIEGVMSDEKLLVYRFCAVVMYLLQIETLRAERFTVTGVSVLEGPVLAPFGTVLELSCQLSPPQNAQHMEIRWFRTHYTQPIHLYDDGKDLFGKIIPKYVERTELLKDAIKEGKVTLRIFNVNPDDDGRYHCIFKDGKFYEEHITEVKVIAGSSWVQILAHPPTTKGVIVECHSRGWFPQPHSEWRDSRGEIIPATSKSYSQDGDKLFDMKMTLLLRDSSLRNITCCLWNPLTGQEESTGIVLPDEMFSWNFIWKMFVGALLIVMILFIIIPSIKLHILEDIKNGKLLNINICASFSLDFFKVLMDSFRAESEVLNCTLQKRLHSFLQCNTKETDLFRDV
;
A
#
# COMPACT_ATOMS: atom_id res chain seq x y z
N MET A 1 53.74 0.39 34.12
CA MET A 1 54.30 -0.98 34.28
C MET A 1 53.42 -1.88 33.43
N SER A 2 53.96 -2.29 32.26
CA SER A 2 53.52 -3.35 31.33
C SER A 2 52.07 -3.29 30.80
N ASP A 3 51.76 -2.80 29.59
CA ASP A 3 52.27 -3.09 28.22
C ASP A 3 51.96 -4.52 27.72
N ILE A 4 51.00 -4.68 26.79
CA ILE A 4 51.16 -4.96 25.32
C ILE A 4 51.20 -6.49 25.03
N PRO A 5 50.82 -7.06 23.84
CA PRO A 5 50.34 -6.46 22.59
C PRO A 5 49.06 -7.08 21.97
N SER A 6 48.46 -6.28 21.09
CA SER A 6 47.89 -6.70 19.81
C SER A 6 48.88 -6.38 18.68
N ASN A 7 49.17 -7.31 17.77
CA ASN A 7 49.80 -7.00 16.47
C ASN A 7 49.53 -8.06 15.38
N SER A 8 48.99 -7.56 14.25
CA SER A 8 49.42 -7.75 12.83
C SER A 8 49.51 -9.17 12.24
N GLY A 9 48.95 -9.47 11.06
CA GLY A 9 49.16 -8.82 9.75
C GLY A 9 50.24 -9.61 8.99
N ALA A 10 49.93 -10.37 7.93
CA ALA A 10 50.08 -10.09 6.48
C ALA A 10 49.91 -11.47 5.78
N GLU A 11 49.44 -11.66 4.55
CA GLU A 11 49.92 -11.26 3.21
C GLU A 11 48.71 -11.39 2.23
N GLU A 12 48.40 -10.49 1.28
CA GLU A 12 49.13 -10.16 0.02
C GLU A 12 49.12 -11.36 -0.95
N GLU A 13 48.71 -11.36 -2.23
CA GLU A 13 48.29 -10.38 -3.24
C GLU A 13 47.73 -11.15 -4.48
N ALA A 14 46.97 -10.44 -5.34
CA ALA A 14 46.81 -10.49 -6.82
C ALA A 14 46.75 -11.85 -7.59
N ILE A 15 45.90 -12.04 -8.61
CA ILE A 15 46.02 -11.61 -10.04
C ILE A 15 44.72 -12.11 -10.73
N GLU A 16 43.84 -11.30 -11.32
CA GLU A 16 43.82 -10.59 -12.62
C GLU A 16 43.46 -11.43 -13.89
N LYS A 17 42.47 -10.91 -14.65
CA LYS A 17 42.21 -11.00 -16.12
C LYS A 17 41.58 -12.27 -16.72
N GLU A 18 40.33 -12.15 -17.18
CA GLU A 18 39.89 -11.79 -18.57
C GLU A 18 39.93 -12.96 -19.56
N LYS A 19 38.75 -13.30 -20.10
CA LYS A 19 38.60 -13.79 -21.48
C LYS A 19 37.35 -13.22 -22.15
N GLU A 20 37.64 -12.38 -23.14
CA GLU A 20 36.91 -11.92 -24.33
C GLU A 20 35.82 -12.86 -24.89
N LYS A 21 34.61 -12.35 -25.21
CA LYS A 21 34.12 -11.66 -26.44
C LYS A 21 33.86 -12.57 -27.66
N GLY A 22 32.68 -12.38 -28.27
CA GLY A 22 32.32 -12.76 -29.64
C GLY A 22 30.81 -12.99 -29.82
N LYS A 23 29.94 -11.97 -29.84
CA LYS A 23 29.50 -11.14 -30.99
C LYS A 23 28.57 -11.85 -32.03
N VAL A 24 27.27 -11.63 -31.84
CA VAL A 24 26.21 -11.19 -32.81
C VAL A 24 26.01 -11.93 -34.15
N LYS A 25 24.78 -12.43 -34.40
CA LYS A 25 23.95 -12.04 -35.57
C LYS A 25 22.46 -12.40 -35.45
N LYS A 26 21.65 -11.53 -36.05
CA LYS A 26 20.18 -11.39 -36.08
C LYS A 26 19.45 -12.55 -36.78
N SER A 27 18.20 -12.82 -36.36
CA SER A 27 17.05 -12.98 -37.28
C SER A 27 15.74 -12.76 -36.50
N GLY A 28 14.78 -12.09 -37.13
CA GLY A 28 13.52 -11.66 -36.51
C GLY A 28 12.32 -12.57 -36.80
N ASN A 29 11.25 -12.31 -36.03
CA ASN A 29 9.83 -12.58 -36.24
C ASN A 29 9.36 -13.99 -36.65
N GLN A 30 8.57 -14.63 -35.78
CA GLN A 30 7.12 -14.79 -36.02
C GLN A 30 6.35 -15.27 -34.77
N LYS A 31 5.15 -14.69 -34.62
CA LYS A 31 4.10 -14.97 -33.64
C LYS A 31 3.66 -16.44 -33.68
N ALA A 32 3.35 -17.01 -32.51
CA ALA A 32 2.33 -18.06 -32.38
C ALA A 32 1.57 -17.87 -31.06
N GLN A 33 0.35 -17.36 -31.18
CA GLN A 33 -0.68 -17.36 -30.14
C GLN A 33 -1.22 -18.77 -29.96
N CYS A 34 -1.36 -19.22 -28.71
CA CYS A 34 -2.11 -20.42 -28.36
C CYS A 34 -3.40 -19.99 -27.66
N ASN A 35 -4.52 -20.06 -28.37
CA ASN A 35 -5.87 -20.02 -27.83
C ASN A 35 -6.57 -21.29 -28.30
N THR A 36 -7.11 -22.09 -27.39
CA THR A 36 -8.31 -22.89 -27.68
C THR A 36 -9.17 -22.99 -26.41
N SER A 37 -10.33 -22.35 -26.53
CA SER A 37 -11.49 -22.35 -25.66
C SER A 37 -12.27 -23.67 -25.75
N PHE A 38 -12.81 -24.11 -24.61
CA PHE A 38 -13.58 -25.33 -24.44
C PHE A 38 -15.08 -25.06 -24.26
N SER A 39 -15.90 -26.01 -24.75
CA SER A 39 -17.34 -26.31 -24.48
C SER A 39 -18.37 -25.59 -25.36
N PRO A 40 -19.66 -26.07 -25.51
CA PRO A 40 -20.38 -27.15 -24.77
C PRO A 40 -21.41 -28.03 -25.57
N GLY A 41 -22.08 -28.99 -24.86
CA GLY A 41 -23.46 -29.52 -25.10
C GLY A 41 -23.60 -31.05 -25.36
N GLN A 42 -23.96 -31.93 -24.40
CA GLN A 42 -25.31 -32.41 -23.93
C GLN A 42 -26.25 -32.95 -25.04
N ALA A 43 -27.01 -34.07 -24.96
CA ALA A 43 -27.33 -35.12 -23.97
C ALA A 43 -28.12 -36.30 -24.62
N ALA A 44 -28.49 -37.33 -23.81
CA ALA A 44 -29.37 -38.52 -24.02
C ALA A 44 -28.69 -39.78 -24.63
N GLU A 45 -28.88 -41.04 -24.19
CA GLU A 45 -30.04 -41.75 -23.61
C GLU A 45 -29.62 -43.06 -22.86
N THR A 46 -30.58 -43.84 -22.35
CA THR A 46 -30.58 -44.64 -21.11
C THR A 46 -30.89 -46.15 -21.34
N LEU A 47 -30.27 -47.07 -20.56
CA LEU A 47 -30.64 -48.46 -20.05
C LEU A 47 -31.31 -49.49 -21.02
N GLN A 48 -31.14 -50.83 -21.03
CA GLN A 48 -30.57 -51.93 -20.20
C GLN A 48 -30.77 -53.28 -21.02
N PRO A 49 -30.79 -54.52 -20.44
CA PRO A 49 -29.72 -55.49 -20.16
C PRO A 49 -29.82 -56.78 -21.04
N THR A 50 -28.91 -57.77 -20.92
CA THR A 50 -29.22 -59.12 -21.44
C THR A 50 -28.61 -60.26 -20.60
N GLN A 51 -29.43 -61.29 -20.44
CA GLN A 51 -29.39 -62.37 -19.44
C GLN A 51 -28.43 -63.52 -19.76
N SER A 52 -27.93 -64.11 -18.66
CA SER A 52 -27.34 -65.43 -18.54
C SER A 52 -28.38 -66.56 -18.69
N LYS A 53 -28.02 -67.64 -19.40
CA LYS A 53 -28.81 -68.89 -19.51
C LYS A 53 -28.03 -70.06 -18.90
N MET A 54 -28.60 -70.70 -17.89
CA MET A 54 -28.16 -72.00 -17.35
C MET A 54 -28.63 -73.15 -18.26
N GLN A 55 -27.77 -74.15 -18.49
CA GLN A 55 -28.13 -75.45 -19.06
C GLN A 55 -27.63 -76.57 -18.12
N LYS A 56 -28.53 -77.49 -17.74
CA LYS A 56 -28.31 -78.69 -16.90
C LYS A 56 -27.54 -79.80 -17.67
N PRO A 57 -26.97 -80.82 -16.98
CA PRO A 57 -25.89 -81.68 -17.48
C PRO A 57 -26.39 -82.98 -18.13
N GLN A 58 -25.49 -83.62 -18.91
CA GLN A 58 -25.60 -85.02 -19.31
C GLN A 58 -24.45 -85.84 -18.70
N ALA A 59 -24.80 -87.04 -18.24
CA ALA A 59 -23.94 -88.00 -17.57
C ALA A 59 -23.19 -88.89 -18.58
N VAL A 60 -21.91 -89.17 -18.31
CA VAL A 60 -21.17 -90.33 -18.84
C VAL A 60 -20.28 -90.89 -17.73
N GLN A 61 -20.28 -92.21 -17.62
CA GLN A 61 -19.72 -93.08 -16.58
C GLN A 61 -18.20 -93.40 -16.76
N PRO A 62 -17.54 -94.08 -15.80
CA PRO A 62 -16.16 -93.79 -15.39
C PRO A 62 -15.10 -94.67 -16.05
N VAL A 63 -13.85 -94.19 -16.06
CA VAL A 63 -12.66 -95.02 -16.32
C VAL A 63 -11.72 -94.91 -15.13
N THR A 64 -11.59 -96.02 -14.41
CA THR A 64 -10.69 -96.19 -13.27
C THR A 64 -9.27 -96.46 -13.78
N ARG A 65 -8.30 -95.65 -13.38
CA ARG A 65 -6.86 -96.00 -13.47
C ARG A 65 -6.18 -95.69 -12.14
N THR A 66 -5.66 -96.74 -11.53
CA THR A 66 -4.94 -96.77 -10.25
C THR A 66 -3.41 -96.67 -10.43
N TYR A 67 -2.76 -96.29 -9.32
CA TYR A 67 -1.32 -96.34 -8.92
C TYR A 67 -0.57 -94.99 -8.82
N PRO A 68 0.35 -94.82 -7.85
CA PRO A 68 0.27 -95.11 -6.41
C PRO A 68 0.62 -93.90 -5.52
N SER A 69 0.24 -94.01 -4.25
CA SER A 69 0.52 -93.09 -3.14
C SER A 69 2.02 -92.92 -2.85
N LYS A 70 2.52 -91.68 -2.93
CA LYS A 70 3.74 -91.24 -2.23
C LYS A 70 3.33 -90.75 -0.85
N ARG A 71 3.87 -91.39 0.19
CA ARG A 71 3.79 -90.93 1.58
C ARG A 71 4.47 -89.56 1.71
N GLN A 72 3.69 -88.53 1.99
CA GLN A 72 4.16 -87.29 2.62
C GLN A 72 4.04 -87.47 4.13
N ALA A 73 5.13 -87.27 4.87
CA ALA A 73 5.13 -87.24 6.32
C ALA A 73 4.30 -86.04 6.84
N PRO A 74 3.53 -86.16 7.93
CA PRO A 74 2.88 -85.02 8.55
C PRO A 74 3.92 -84.17 9.28
N ILE A 75 4.03 -82.89 8.93
CA ILE A 75 4.64 -81.89 9.81
C ILE A 75 3.54 -81.50 10.81
N GLU A 76 3.37 -82.29 11.87
CA GLU A 76 2.60 -81.86 13.03
C GLU A 76 3.49 -80.98 13.90
N GLY A 77 3.53 -79.69 13.57
CA GLY A 77 3.89 -78.66 14.52
C GLY A 77 2.63 -78.19 15.24
N VAL A 78 2.05 -79.02 16.11
CA VAL A 78 1.02 -78.54 17.05
C VAL A 78 1.71 -77.58 18.01
N MET A 79 1.46 -76.29 17.81
CA MET A 79 1.98 -75.22 18.67
C MET A 79 1.45 -75.46 20.09
N SER A 80 2.35 -75.69 21.05
CA SER A 80 1.99 -75.97 22.45
C SER A 80 1.07 -74.88 23.02
N ASP A 81 0.12 -75.26 23.89
CA ASP A 81 -0.91 -74.35 24.44
C ASP A 81 -0.32 -73.07 25.07
N GLU A 82 0.87 -73.15 25.66
CA GLU A 82 1.61 -71.98 26.17
C GLU A 82 1.99 -70.99 25.07
N LYS A 83 2.43 -71.47 23.89
CA LYS A 83 2.78 -70.62 22.75
C LYS A 83 1.54 -69.99 22.11
N LEU A 84 0.41 -70.69 22.12
CA LEU A 84 -0.87 -70.16 21.67
C LEU A 84 -1.37 -69.05 22.58
N LEU A 85 -1.20 -69.18 23.90
CA LEU A 85 -1.54 -68.15 24.87
C LEU A 85 -0.68 -66.90 24.69
N VAL A 86 0.64 -67.07 24.52
CA VAL A 86 1.57 -65.96 24.23
C VAL A 86 1.21 -65.26 22.92
N TYR A 87 0.89 -66.00 21.86
CA TYR A 87 0.46 -65.41 20.59
C TYR A 87 -0.83 -64.59 20.73
N ARG A 88 -1.83 -65.10 21.46
CA ARG A 88 -3.08 -64.37 21.74
C ARG A 88 -2.82 -63.12 22.57
N PHE A 89 -1.98 -63.21 23.59
CA PHE A 89 -1.61 -62.05 24.41
C PHE A 89 -0.88 -60.99 23.57
N CYS A 90 0.10 -61.39 22.76
CA CYS A 90 0.79 -60.50 21.83
C CYS A 90 -0.16 -59.89 20.80
N ALA A 91 -1.11 -60.65 20.25
CA ALA A 91 -2.11 -60.13 19.32
C ALA A 91 -3.03 -59.09 19.98
N VAL A 92 -3.45 -59.32 21.23
CA VAL A 92 -4.22 -58.35 22.02
C VAL A 92 -3.39 -57.11 22.31
N VAL A 93 -2.14 -57.23 22.73
CA VAL A 93 -1.24 -56.09 22.96
C VAL A 93 -1.00 -55.31 21.67
N MET A 94 -0.75 -55.98 20.55
CA MET A 94 -0.59 -55.35 19.24
C MET A 94 -1.88 -54.65 18.79
N TYR A 95 -3.05 -55.24 19.05
CA TYR A 95 -4.35 -54.64 18.76
C TYR A 95 -4.64 -53.43 19.65
N LEU A 96 -4.28 -53.49 20.94
CA LEU A 96 -4.37 -52.35 21.87
C LEU A 96 -3.42 -51.21 21.46
N LEU A 97 -2.19 -51.53 21.04
CA LEU A 97 -1.24 -50.56 20.49
C LEU A 97 -1.73 -49.97 19.14
N GLN A 98 -2.42 -50.76 18.32
CA GLN A 98 -3.11 -50.28 17.12
C GLN A 98 -4.27 -49.34 17.45
N ILE A 99 -5.02 -49.59 18.52
CA ILE A 99 -6.09 -48.69 19.01
C ILE A 99 -5.51 -47.36 19.51
N GLU A 100 -4.39 -47.38 20.24
CA GLU A 100 -3.71 -46.15 20.70
C GLU A 100 -3.14 -45.33 19.52
N THR A 101 -2.71 -45.99 18.43
CA THR A 101 -2.24 -45.29 17.22
C THR A 101 -3.38 -44.79 16.33
N LEU A 102 -4.58 -45.38 16.41
CA LEU A 102 -5.81 -44.91 15.76
C LEU A 102 -6.42 -43.67 16.45
N ARG A 103 -6.05 -43.39 17.71
CA ARG A 103 -6.53 -42.23 18.47
C ARG A 103 -5.76 -40.94 18.17
N ALA A 104 -4.67 -40.98 17.40
CA ALA A 104 -4.06 -39.76 16.87
C ALA A 104 -4.98 -39.16 15.80
N GLU A 105 -6.04 -38.47 16.23
CA GLU A 105 -6.94 -37.71 15.37
C GLU A 105 -6.10 -36.66 14.64
N ARG A 106 -5.77 -36.95 13.37
CA ARG A 106 -5.11 -35.97 12.51
C ARG A 106 -6.09 -34.83 12.27
N PHE A 107 -5.77 -33.66 12.80
CA PHE A 107 -6.46 -32.42 12.49
C PHE A 107 -5.70 -31.63 11.44
N THR A 108 -6.35 -30.62 10.86
CA THR A 108 -5.72 -29.48 10.20
C THR A 108 -6.17 -28.19 10.88
N VAL A 109 -5.42 -27.11 10.72
CA VAL A 109 -5.79 -25.78 11.24
C VAL A 109 -6.23 -24.91 10.07
N THR A 110 -7.39 -24.28 10.20
CA THR A 110 -7.94 -23.36 9.21
C THR A 110 -8.20 -22.00 9.85
N GLY A 111 -8.00 -20.92 9.09
CA GLY A 111 -8.38 -19.58 9.51
C GLY A 111 -9.86 -19.34 9.23
N VAL A 112 -10.58 -18.80 10.20
CA VAL A 112 -11.97 -18.38 10.02
C VAL A 112 -11.95 -16.93 9.52
N SER A 113 -11.57 -16.73 8.26
CA SER A 113 -11.67 -15.44 7.58
C SER A 113 -13.00 -15.34 6.84
N VAL A 114 -13.71 -14.23 7.00
CA VAL A 114 -14.99 -13.96 6.32
C VAL A 114 -14.80 -13.68 4.81
N LEU A 115 -13.57 -13.37 4.38
CA LEU A 115 -13.23 -13.03 3.00
C LEU A 115 -12.00 -13.81 2.51
N GLU A 116 -12.00 -14.21 1.24
CA GLU A 116 -10.79 -14.68 0.55
C GLU A 116 -9.86 -13.49 0.31
N GLY A 117 -8.95 -13.21 1.25
CA GLY A 117 -8.02 -12.09 1.17
C GLY A 117 -7.29 -11.81 2.48
N PRO A 118 -6.37 -10.82 2.50
CA PRO A 118 -5.74 -10.37 3.74
C PRO A 118 -6.78 -9.71 4.66
N VAL A 119 -6.58 -9.85 5.97
CA VAL A 119 -7.40 -9.18 6.99
C VAL A 119 -6.96 -7.73 7.07
N LEU A 120 -7.86 -6.79 6.73
CA LEU A 120 -7.62 -5.36 6.87
C LEU A 120 -7.82 -4.94 8.33
N ALA A 121 -6.81 -4.31 8.92
CA ALA A 121 -6.80 -3.92 10.32
C ALA A 121 -6.62 -2.38 10.45
N PRO A 122 -7.68 -1.63 10.75
CA PRO A 122 -7.55 -0.19 10.93
C PRO A 122 -6.68 0.18 12.14
N PHE A 123 -5.83 1.20 11.98
CA PHE A 123 -4.97 1.73 13.04
C PHE A 123 -5.78 2.14 14.29
N GLY A 124 -5.23 1.86 15.47
CA GLY A 124 -5.84 2.17 16.76
C GLY A 124 -7.02 1.28 17.15
N THR A 125 -7.45 0.35 16.29
CA THR A 125 -8.61 -0.51 16.56
C THR A 125 -8.22 -1.85 17.19
N VAL A 126 -9.19 -2.78 17.28
CA VAL A 126 -9.00 -4.14 17.76
C VAL A 126 -9.01 -5.10 16.58
N LEU A 127 -7.96 -5.91 16.46
CA LEU A 127 -7.83 -6.95 15.46
C LEU A 127 -8.18 -8.32 16.06
N GLU A 128 -9.05 -9.07 15.38
CA GLU A 128 -9.42 -10.43 15.74
C GLU A 128 -8.95 -11.43 14.68
N LEU A 129 -8.13 -12.40 15.08
CA LEU A 129 -7.62 -13.48 14.23
C LEU A 129 -8.13 -14.81 14.77
N SER A 130 -8.89 -15.55 13.96
CA SER A 130 -9.52 -16.80 14.38
C SER A 130 -8.92 -18.02 13.69
N CYS A 131 -8.64 -19.06 14.47
CA CYS A 131 -8.27 -20.38 13.97
C CYS A 131 -9.21 -21.45 14.47
N GLN A 132 -9.43 -22.46 13.65
CA GLN A 132 -10.27 -23.59 13.97
C GLN A 132 -9.66 -24.91 13.49
N LEU A 133 -9.72 -25.92 14.35
CA LEU A 133 -9.42 -27.30 14.02
C LEU A 133 -10.46 -27.85 13.04
N SER A 134 -9.97 -28.59 12.05
CA SER A 134 -10.80 -29.37 11.12
C SER A 134 -10.34 -30.83 11.15
N PRO A 135 -11.21 -31.79 11.54
CA PRO A 135 -12.57 -31.57 12.04
C PRO A 135 -12.61 -30.87 13.43
N PRO A 136 -13.72 -30.20 13.78
CA PRO A 136 -13.90 -29.59 15.10
C PRO A 136 -13.75 -30.63 16.23
N GLN A 137 -12.87 -30.35 17.19
CA GLN A 137 -12.58 -31.24 18.32
C GLN A 137 -12.05 -30.44 19.51
N ASN A 138 -12.04 -31.02 20.71
CA ASN A 138 -11.60 -30.31 21.91
C ASN A 138 -10.10 -29.99 21.87
N ALA A 139 -9.75 -28.70 22.02
CA ALA A 139 -8.38 -28.22 22.03
C ALA A 139 -7.89 -27.72 23.41
N GLN A 140 -8.64 -27.96 24.49
CA GLN A 140 -8.29 -27.45 25.83
C GLN A 140 -6.94 -27.97 26.34
N HIS A 141 -6.58 -29.21 25.99
CA HIS A 141 -5.33 -29.85 26.40
C HIS A 141 -4.14 -29.53 25.47
N MET A 142 -4.37 -28.80 24.38
CA MET A 142 -3.35 -28.52 23.36
C MET A 142 -2.52 -27.28 23.71
N GLU A 143 -1.28 -27.24 23.23
CA GLU A 143 -0.49 -26.00 23.16
C GLU A 143 -0.98 -25.19 21.95
N ILE A 144 -1.48 -23.98 22.19
CA ILE A 144 -1.93 -23.05 21.16
C ILE A 144 -0.98 -21.85 21.15
N ARG A 145 -0.34 -21.64 20.01
CA ARG A 145 0.70 -20.61 19.87
C ARG A 145 0.38 -19.67 18.73
N TRP A 146 0.39 -18.39 19.05
CA TRP A 146 0.42 -17.33 18.05
C TRP A 146 1.81 -16.72 17.99
N PHE A 147 2.36 -16.55 16.80
CA PHE A 147 3.64 -15.87 16.59
C PHE A 147 3.70 -15.19 15.23
N ARG A 148 4.76 -14.41 15.00
CA ARG A 148 5.02 -13.75 13.71
C ARG A 148 6.24 -14.37 13.05
N THR A 149 7.41 -13.78 13.22
CA THR A 149 8.63 -14.24 12.53
C THR A 149 9.29 -15.45 13.21
N HIS A 150 9.29 -15.50 14.54
CA HIS A 150 10.05 -16.50 15.30
C HIS A 150 9.14 -17.32 16.21
N TYR A 151 9.11 -18.64 16.02
CA TYR A 151 8.31 -19.58 16.81
C TYR A 151 8.60 -19.48 18.33
N THR A 152 9.86 -19.27 18.70
CA THR A 152 10.31 -19.14 20.10
C THR A 152 9.88 -17.83 20.78
N GLN A 153 9.35 -16.89 20.00
CA GLN A 153 8.92 -15.56 20.43
C GLN A 153 7.42 -15.37 20.16
N PRO A 154 6.56 -16.04 20.94
CA PRO A 154 5.13 -15.96 20.74
C PRO A 154 4.59 -14.55 21.06
N ILE A 155 3.54 -14.16 20.35
CA ILE A 155 2.71 -13.00 20.69
C ILE A 155 1.65 -13.39 21.72
N HIS A 156 1.25 -14.66 21.73
CA HIS A 156 0.40 -15.27 22.72
C HIS A 156 0.70 -16.77 22.80
N LEU A 157 0.69 -17.34 24.00
CA LEU A 157 0.92 -18.75 24.23
C LEU A 157 -0.09 -19.26 25.26
N TYR A 158 -0.84 -20.27 24.86
CA TYR A 158 -1.74 -21.04 25.71
C TYR A 158 -1.23 -22.47 25.80
N ASP A 159 -1.24 -23.04 26.99
CA ASP A 159 -0.81 -24.41 27.24
C ASP A 159 -1.61 -25.00 28.40
N ASP A 160 -2.21 -26.17 28.18
CA ASP A 160 -2.95 -26.96 29.17
C ASP A 160 -3.87 -26.14 30.09
N GLY A 161 -4.79 -25.39 29.48
CA GLY A 161 -5.79 -24.59 30.21
C GLY A 161 -5.34 -23.20 30.67
N LYS A 162 -4.09 -22.79 30.42
CA LYS A 162 -3.53 -21.55 30.98
C LYS A 162 -2.81 -20.70 29.93
N ASP A 163 -2.99 -19.39 30.02
CA ASP A 163 -2.21 -18.43 29.23
C ASP A 163 -0.82 -18.22 29.89
N LEU A 164 0.24 -18.28 29.10
CA LEU A 164 1.63 -18.20 29.54
C LEU A 164 2.27 -16.85 29.18
N PHE A 165 2.26 -15.91 30.12
CA PHE A 165 2.69 -14.54 29.88
C PHE A 165 4.21 -14.32 29.87
N GLY A 166 4.99 -15.13 30.61
CA GLY A 166 6.44 -14.90 30.78
C GLY A 166 7.32 -15.12 29.54
N LYS A 167 6.75 -15.64 28.45
CA LYS A 167 7.45 -15.92 27.17
C LYS A 167 6.99 -15.01 26.03
N ILE A 168 6.10 -14.06 26.31
CA ILE A 168 5.51 -13.16 25.31
C ILE A 168 6.51 -12.05 24.98
N ILE A 169 6.59 -11.68 23.70
CA ILE A 169 7.45 -10.55 23.31
C ILE A 169 6.94 -9.22 23.90
N PRO A 170 7.83 -8.35 24.40
CA PRO A 170 7.44 -7.13 25.13
C PRO A 170 6.39 -6.26 24.43
N LYS A 171 6.45 -6.14 23.10
CA LYS A 171 5.53 -5.31 22.30
C LYS A 171 4.06 -5.78 22.27
N TYR A 172 3.77 -6.99 22.74
CA TYR A 172 2.41 -7.56 22.81
C TYR A 172 1.93 -7.83 24.24
N VAL A 173 2.77 -7.56 25.24
CA VAL A 173 2.38 -7.65 26.64
C VAL A 173 1.21 -6.69 26.89
N GLU A 174 0.15 -7.18 27.56
CA GLU A 174 -1.09 -6.45 27.85
C GLU A 174 -1.89 -5.97 26.62
N ARG A 175 -1.44 -6.27 25.39
CA ARG A 175 -2.15 -5.95 24.14
C ARG A 175 -2.86 -7.15 23.54
N THR A 176 -2.71 -8.35 24.08
CA THR A 176 -3.32 -9.56 23.51
C THR A 176 -4.23 -10.29 24.50
N GLU A 177 -5.31 -10.84 23.98
CA GLU A 177 -6.25 -11.69 24.70
C GLU A 177 -6.61 -12.88 23.81
N LEU A 178 -6.64 -14.09 24.37
CA LEU A 178 -7.11 -15.28 23.66
C LEU A 178 -8.51 -15.65 24.14
N LEU A 179 -9.49 -15.49 23.23
CA LEU A 179 -10.86 -15.91 23.44
C LEU A 179 -10.96 -17.43 23.30
N LYS A 180 -11.54 -18.06 24.33
CA LYS A 180 -11.57 -19.52 24.51
C LYS A 180 -12.99 -20.08 24.60
N ASP A 181 -14.02 -19.28 24.32
CA ASP A 181 -15.43 -19.69 24.50
C ASP A 181 -15.79 -20.94 23.67
N ALA A 182 -15.20 -21.09 22.48
CA ALA A 182 -15.40 -22.20 21.56
C ALA A 182 -14.22 -23.19 21.51
N ILE A 183 -13.32 -23.18 22.51
CA ILE A 183 -12.11 -24.04 22.50
C ILE A 183 -12.44 -25.54 22.54
N LYS A 184 -13.59 -25.91 23.10
CA LYS A 184 -14.09 -27.30 23.12
C LYS A 184 -14.50 -27.80 21.73
N GLU A 185 -14.74 -26.89 20.80
CA GLU A 185 -15.00 -27.15 19.38
C GLU A 185 -13.73 -26.92 18.53
N GLY A 186 -12.60 -26.63 19.17
CA GLY A 186 -11.31 -26.44 18.52
C GLY A 186 -11.15 -25.06 17.88
N LYS A 187 -11.97 -24.08 18.28
CA LYS A 187 -11.90 -22.71 17.78
C LYS A 187 -11.38 -21.76 18.85
N VAL A 188 -10.42 -20.92 18.47
CA VAL A 188 -9.88 -19.84 19.30
C VAL A 188 -9.73 -18.57 18.48
N THR A 189 -9.83 -17.42 19.16
CA THR A 189 -9.66 -16.12 18.52
C THR A 189 -8.67 -15.29 19.32
N LEU A 190 -7.59 -14.86 18.66
CA LEU A 190 -6.65 -13.90 19.21
C LEU A 190 -7.17 -12.49 18.97
N ARG A 191 -7.35 -11.73 20.06
CA ARG A 191 -7.56 -10.28 20.06
C ARG A 191 -6.23 -9.57 20.22
N ILE A 192 -5.99 -8.56 19.39
CA ILE A 192 -4.87 -7.63 19.51
C ILE A 192 -5.44 -6.21 19.62
N PHE A 193 -5.18 -5.54 20.74
CA PHE A 193 -5.64 -4.19 21.03
C PHE A 193 -4.67 -3.12 20.52
N ASN A 194 -5.22 -1.96 20.17
CA ASN A 194 -4.49 -0.78 19.70
C ASN A 194 -3.55 -1.13 18.53
N VAL A 195 -4.12 -1.60 17.42
CA VAL A 195 -3.38 -2.00 16.21
C VAL A 195 -2.47 -0.85 15.74
N ASN A 196 -1.21 -1.16 15.44
CA ASN A 196 -0.24 -0.18 14.95
C ASN A 196 0.51 -0.70 13.71
N PRO A 197 1.29 0.14 13.00
CA PRO A 197 2.03 -0.27 11.81
C PRO A 197 2.94 -1.47 11.97
N ASP A 198 3.49 -1.71 13.17
CA ASP A 198 4.33 -2.88 13.39
C ASP A 198 3.52 -4.17 13.27
N ASP A 199 2.20 -4.14 13.47
CA ASP A 199 1.32 -5.30 13.39
C ASP A 199 1.06 -5.80 11.95
N ASP A 200 1.51 -5.09 10.91
CA ASP A 200 1.37 -5.51 9.50
C ASP A 200 2.16 -6.77 9.16
N GLY A 201 1.53 -7.73 8.50
CA GLY A 201 2.17 -8.91 7.93
C GLY A 201 1.58 -10.21 8.46
N ARG A 202 2.41 -11.26 8.45
CA ARG A 202 1.96 -12.63 8.71
C ARG A 202 1.84 -12.96 10.19
N TYR A 203 0.73 -13.62 10.51
CA TYR A 203 0.46 -14.25 11.79
C TYR A 203 0.34 -15.73 11.61
N HIS A 204 1.06 -16.45 12.46
CA HIS A 204 1.10 -17.89 12.50
C HIS A 204 0.33 -18.37 13.71
N CYS A 205 -0.51 -19.38 13.50
CA CYS A 205 -1.38 -19.96 14.49
C CYS A 205 -1.18 -21.46 14.50
N ILE A 206 -0.58 -21.98 15.57
CA ILE A 206 -0.25 -23.38 15.72
C ILE A 206 -1.09 -24.01 16.82
N PHE A 207 -1.66 -25.18 16.51
CA PHE A 207 -2.20 -26.11 17.48
C PHE A 207 -1.27 -27.31 17.56
N LYS A 208 -0.89 -27.68 18.77
CA LYS A 208 0.06 -28.78 19.00
C LYS A 208 -0.48 -29.71 20.09
N ASP A 209 -0.52 -30.98 19.75
CA ASP A 209 -0.90 -32.08 20.64
C ASP A 209 0.24 -33.10 20.70
N GLY A 210 0.97 -33.11 21.81
CA GLY A 210 2.19 -33.90 21.98
C GLY A 210 3.26 -33.57 20.92
N LYS A 211 3.46 -34.49 19.97
CA LYS A 211 4.44 -34.36 18.87
C LYS A 211 3.81 -33.91 17.56
N PHE A 212 2.49 -33.96 17.44
CA PHE A 212 1.77 -33.56 16.25
C PHE A 212 1.41 -32.08 16.36
N TYR A 213 1.56 -31.34 15.26
CA TYR A 213 1.17 -29.94 15.20
C TYR A 213 0.76 -29.58 13.78
N GLU A 214 -0.14 -28.62 13.67
CA GLU A 214 -0.55 -28.03 12.41
C GLU A 214 -0.59 -26.51 12.54
N GLU A 215 -0.48 -25.83 11.40
CA GLU A 215 -0.33 -24.38 11.33
C GLU A 215 -1.30 -23.77 10.33
N HIS A 216 -1.84 -22.60 10.68
CA HIS A 216 -2.48 -21.70 9.74
C HIS A 216 -1.79 -20.34 9.74
N ILE A 217 -1.68 -19.74 8.55
CA ILE A 217 -1.05 -18.44 8.36
C ILE A 217 -2.11 -17.45 7.86
N THR A 218 -2.27 -16.35 8.58
CA THR A 218 -3.13 -15.23 8.19
C THR A 218 -2.28 -14.01 7.86
N GLU A 219 -2.51 -13.43 6.68
CA GLU A 219 -1.91 -12.15 6.29
C GLU A 219 -2.79 -11.01 6.81
N VAL A 220 -2.19 -10.12 7.60
CA VAL A 220 -2.84 -8.91 8.11
C VAL A 220 -2.24 -7.71 7.40
N LYS A 221 -3.10 -6.80 6.95
CA LYS A 221 -2.69 -5.51 6.41
C LYS A 221 -3.23 -4.37 7.23
N VAL A 222 -2.34 -3.58 7.80
CA VAL A 222 -2.72 -2.42 8.60
C VAL A 222 -3.10 -1.29 7.67
N ILE A 223 -4.19 -0.59 7.99
CA ILE A 223 -4.65 0.57 7.23
C ILE A 223 -4.83 1.78 8.14
N ALA A 224 -4.34 2.92 7.69
CA ALA A 224 -4.63 4.22 8.26
C ALA A 224 -4.81 5.23 7.11
N GLY A 225 -5.73 6.16 7.30
CA GLY A 225 -5.99 7.25 6.38
C GLY A 225 -6.53 8.43 7.16
N SER A 226 -6.23 9.62 6.69
CA SER A 226 -6.71 10.86 7.29
C SER A 226 -7.64 11.54 6.31
N SER A 227 -8.77 12.05 6.82
CA SER A 227 -9.68 12.93 6.07
C SER A 227 -9.15 14.36 5.97
N TRP A 228 -7.92 14.62 6.43
CA TRP A 228 -7.32 15.95 6.48
C TRP A 228 -6.22 16.12 5.43
N VAL A 229 -6.54 16.91 4.41
CA VAL A 229 -5.62 17.30 3.34
C VAL A 229 -5.55 18.82 3.31
N GLN A 230 -4.37 19.37 3.62
CA GLN A 230 -4.14 20.80 3.65
C GLN A 230 -3.44 21.26 2.38
N ILE A 231 -3.92 22.35 1.79
CA ILE A 231 -3.25 23.00 0.67
C ILE A 231 -2.79 24.39 1.08
N LEU A 232 -1.50 24.65 0.90
CA LEU A 232 -0.85 25.93 1.14
C LEU A 232 -0.35 26.54 -0.17
N ALA A 233 -0.93 27.67 -0.56
CA ALA A 233 -0.44 28.46 -1.69
C ALA A 233 0.52 29.54 -1.20
N HIS A 234 1.72 29.58 -1.79
CA HIS A 234 2.74 30.59 -1.50
C HIS A 234 2.56 31.84 -2.39
N PRO A 235 3.08 33.00 -1.99
CA PRO A 235 3.09 34.19 -2.83
C PRO A 235 3.76 33.94 -4.20
N PRO A 236 3.30 34.62 -5.27
CA PRO A 236 3.90 34.48 -6.59
C PRO A 236 5.39 34.84 -6.62
N THR A 237 6.16 34.05 -7.37
CA THR A 237 7.59 34.29 -7.60
C THR A 237 7.85 34.56 -9.08
N THR A 238 9.07 34.98 -9.43
CA THR A 238 9.50 35.15 -10.84
C THR A 238 9.38 33.87 -11.66
N LYS A 239 9.34 32.69 -11.02
CA LYS A 239 9.22 31.38 -11.68
C LYS A 239 7.78 30.87 -11.77
N GLY A 240 6.82 31.50 -11.09
CA GLY A 240 5.44 31.03 -10.97
C GLY A 240 4.95 30.97 -9.52
N VAL A 241 3.80 30.34 -9.32
CA VAL A 241 3.15 30.16 -8.01
C VAL A 241 3.48 28.77 -7.48
N ILE A 242 3.92 28.67 -6.23
CA ILE A 242 4.21 27.39 -5.57
C ILE A 242 3.01 27.02 -4.71
N VAL A 243 2.53 25.79 -4.86
CA VAL A 243 1.46 25.21 -4.04
C VAL A 243 1.96 23.93 -3.40
N GLU A 244 1.70 23.77 -2.12
CA GLU A 244 2.05 22.59 -1.34
C GLU A 244 0.79 21.90 -0.83
N CYS A 245 0.74 20.59 -0.96
CA CYS A 245 -0.27 19.72 -0.36
C CYS A 245 0.39 18.92 0.76
N HIS A 246 -0.24 18.93 1.94
CA HIS A 246 0.23 18.25 3.14
C HIS A 246 -0.89 17.36 3.68
N SER A 247 -0.55 16.13 4.04
CA SER A 247 -1.47 15.22 4.75
C SER A 247 -0.67 14.29 5.66
N ARG A 248 -1.29 13.83 6.74
CA ARG A 248 -0.62 13.10 7.83
C ARG A 248 -1.38 11.85 8.23
N GLY A 249 -0.71 10.90 8.87
CA GLY A 249 -1.38 9.74 9.48
C GLY A 249 -1.78 8.63 8.51
N TRP A 250 -1.02 8.39 7.45
CA TRP A 250 -1.33 7.36 6.45
C TRP A 250 -0.58 6.05 6.68
N PHE A 251 -1.23 4.91 6.45
CA PHE A 251 -0.55 3.61 6.40
C PHE A 251 -1.30 2.63 5.48
N PRO A 252 -0.62 1.90 4.58
CA PRO A 252 0.78 2.10 4.17
C PRO A 252 0.98 3.46 3.49
N GLN A 253 2.18 3.73 2.95
CA GLN A 253 2.45 4.99 2.25
C GLN A 253 1.38 5.24 1.16
N PRO A 254 0.72 6.42 1.16
CA PRO A 254 -0.35 6.69 0.22
C PRO A 254 0.20 6.99 -1.17
N HIS A 255 -0.61 6.72 -2.19
CA HIS A 255 -0.37 7.29 -3.50
C HIS A 255 -0.90 8.73 -3.53
N SER A 256 -0.23 9.60 -4.28
CA SER A 256 -0.56 11.02 -4.32
C SER A 256 -0.31 11.62 -5.70
N GLU A 257 -1.23 12.47 -6.16
CA GLU A 257 -1.07 13.23 -7.40
C GLU A 257 -1.86 14.54 -7.40
N TRP A 258 -1.46 15.45 -8.29
CA TRP A 258 -2.24 16.63 -8.59
C TRP A 258 -3.09 16.37 -9.83
N ARG A 259 -4.34 16.82 -9.82
CA ARG A 259 -5.23 16.78 -10.97
C ARG A 259 -5.74 18.18 -11.32
N ASP A 260 -5.92 18.45 -12.60
CA ASP A 260 -6.58 19.66 -13.09
C ASP A 260 -8.12 19.52 -13.01
N SER A 261 -8.86 20.56 -13.42
CA SER A 261 -10.33 20.54 -13.44
C SER A 261 -10.96 19.49 -14.36
N ARG A 262 -10.20 18.92 -15.29
CA ARG A 262 -10.63 17.85 -16.19
C ARG A 262 -10.29 16.46 -15.64
N GLY A 263 -9.57 16.40 -14.53
CA GLY A 263 -9.07 15.15 -13.95
C GLY A 263 -7.71 14.71 -14.53
N GLU A 264 -7.08 15.53 -15.38
CA GLU A 264 -5.79 15.20 -15.98
C GLU A 264 -4.66 15.37 -14.96
N ILE A 265 -3.71 14.43 -14.96
CA ILE A 265 -2.62 14.41 -14.00
C ILE A 265 -1.63 15.53 -14.28
N ILE A 266 -1.36 16.36 -13.26
CA ILE A 266 -0.33 17.39 -13.30
C ILE A 266 0.92 16.85 -12.60
N PRO A 267 2.10 16.86 -13.26
CA PRO A 267 3.33 16.37 -12.65
C PRO A 267 3.76 17.26 -11.49
N ALA A 268 3.93 16.65 -10.30
CA ALA A 268 4.44 17.34 -9.12
C ALA A 268 5.90 17.75 -9.32
N THR A 269 6.29 18.90 -8.76
CA THR A 269 7.68 19.36 -8.72
C THR A 269 8.52 18.55 -7.73
N SER A 270 7.92 18.18 -6.60
CA SER A 270 8.54 17.27 -5.63
C SER A 270 7.47 16.52 -4.83
N LYS A 271 7.84 15.34 -4.36
CA LYS A 271 7.07 14.52 -3.40
C LYS A 271 8.04 14.06 -2.33
N SER A 272 7.68 14.24 -1.07
CA SER A 272 8.45 13.78 0.07
C SER A 272 7.54 13.13 1.08
N TYR A 273 8.07 12.12 1.76
CA TYR A 273 7.38 11.37 2.80
C TYR A 273 8.26 11.33 4.04
N SER A 274 7.64 11.48 5.19
CA SER A 274 8.25 11.28 6.51
C SER A 274 7.38 10.33 7.32
N GLN A 275 7.92 9.80 8.41
CA GLN A 275 7.15 9.00 9.36
C GLN A 275 7.12 9.68 10.72
N ASP A 276 5.98 9.61 11.39
CA ASP A 276 5.83 10.09 12.76
C ASP A 276 6.32 9.05 13.79
N GLY A 277 6.14 9.34 15.08
CA GLY A 277 6.50 8.43 16.17
C GLY A 277 5.76 7.11 16.14
N ASP A 278 4.56 7.08 15.57
CA ASP A 278 3.71 5.89 15.42
C ASP A 278 3.99 5.15 14.10
N LYS A 279 4.98 5.59 13.32
CA LYS A 279 5.38 5.07 12.00
C LYS A 279 4.33 5.28 10.91
N LEU A 280 3.37 6.17 11.12
CA LEU A 280 2.42 6.61 10.10
C LEU A 280 3.11 7.59 9.14
N PHE A 281 2.72 7.57 7.88
CA PHE A 281 3.29 8.41 6.84
C PHE A 281 2.65 9.78 6.80
N ASP A 282 3.51 10.78 6.82
CA ASP A 282 3.22 12.17 6.54
C ASP A 282 3.74 12.50 5.14
N MET A 283 2.88 13.07 4.30
CA MET A 283 3.16 13.38 2.92
C MET A 283 3.19 14.89 2.70
N LYS A 284 4.18 15.32 1.91
CA LYS A 284 4.25 16.66 1.35
C LYS A 284 4.48 16.58 -0.16
N MET A 285 3.61 17.21 -0.93
CA MET A 285 3.69 17.26 -2.39
C MET A 285 3.66 18.70 -2.87
N THR A 286 4.63 19.10 -3.69
CA THR A 286 4.79 20.49 -4.15
C THR A 286 4.56 20.59 -5.65
N LEU A 287 3.87 21.64 -6.08
CA LEU A 287 3.58 21.96 -7.47
C LEU A 287 3.99 23.41 -7.78
N LEU A 288 4.78 23.60 -8.84
CA LEU A 288 5.09 24.92 -9.40
C LEU A 288 4.22 25.18 -10.62
N LEU A 289 3.27 26.10 -10.48
CA LEU A 289 2.38 26.54 -11.55
C LEU A 289 2.97 27.74 -12.29
N ARG A 290 3.19 27.57 -13.59
CA ARG A 290 3.66 28.63 -14.50
C ARG A 290 2.57 29.16 -15.42
N ASP A 291 1.57 28.32 -15.71
CA ASP A 291 0.50 28.62 -16.63
C ASP A 291 -0.78 29.02 -15.88
N SER A 292 -1.31 30.19 -16.23
CA SER A 292 -2.58 30.72 -15.74
C SER A 292 -3.82 29.90 -16.15
N SER A 293 -3.67 28.90 -17.04
CA SER A 293 -4.76 28.00 -17.40
C SER A 293 -5.07 26.95 -16.32
N LEU A 294 -4.08 26.61 -15.48
CA LEU A 294 -4.18 25.62 -14.40
C LEU A 294 -4.60 26.29 -13.09
N ARG A 295 -5.87 26.70 -13.02
CA ARG A 295 -6.41 27.49 -11.89
C ARG A 295 -7.00 26.63 -10.79
N ASN A 296 -7.79 25.64 -11.21
CA ASN A 296 -8.40 24.68 -10.31
C ASN A 296 -7.51 23.44 -10.28
N ILE A 297 -6.88 23.24 -9.14
CA ILE A 297 -6.00 22.11 -8.89
C ILE A 297 -6.53 21.35 -7.69
N THR A 298 -6.51 20.03 -7.82
CA THR A 298 -6.94 19.11 -6.77
C THR A 298 -5.78 18.24 -6.37
N CYS A 299 -5.48 18.19 -5.08
CA CYS A 299 -4.57 17.20 -4.52
C CYS A 299 -5.39 15.94 -4.22
N CYS A 300 -5.04 14.83 -4.87
CA CYS A 300 -5.68 13.54 -4.68
C CYS A 300 -4.71 12.59 -3.98
N LEU A 301 -5.20 11.91 -2.95
CA LEU A 301 -4.49 10.89 -2.19
C LEU A 301 -5.34 9.64 -2.13
N TRP A 302 -4.73 8.45 -2.21
CA TRP A 302 -5.49 7.23 -1.96
C TRP A 302 -4.67 6.15 -1.28
N ASN A 303 -5.37 5.34 -0.50
CA ASN A 303 -4.79 4.15 0.12
C ASN A 303 -4.74 3.01 -0.91
N PRO A 304 -3.55 2.43 -1.21
CA PRO A 304 -3.41 1.39 -2.23
C PRO A 304 -4.12 0.07 -1.89
N LEU A 305 -4.45 -0.16 -0.61
CA LEU A 305 -5.09 -1.40 -0.16
C LEU A 305 -6.61 -1.32 -0.23
N THR A 306 -7.19 -0.18 0.18
CA THR A 306 -8.65 0.00 0.20
C THR A 306 -9.18 0.67 -1.07
N GLY A 307 -8.32 1.37 -1.82
CA GLY A 307 -8.74 2.23 -2.94
C GLY A 307 -9.49 3.49 -2.49
N GLN A 308 -9.58 3.76 -1.18
CA GLN A 308 -10.23 4.96 -0.66
C GLN A 308 -9.43 6.19 -1.07
N GLU A 309 -10.09 7.12 -1.76
CA GLU A 309 -9.53 8.39 -2.21
C GLU A 309 -9.98 9.53 -1.29
N GLU A 310 -9.02 10.36 -0.88
CA GLU A 310 -9.21 11.62 -0.18
C GLU A 310 -8.66 12.73 -1.08
N SER A 311 -9.43 13.79 -1.30
CA SER A 311 -9.00 14.88 -2.17
C SER A 311 -9.45 16.24 -1.68
N THR A 312 -8.66 17.27 -2.00
CA THR A 312 -9.00 18.65 -1.71
C THR A 312 -8.55 19.53 -2.85
N GLY A 313 -9.43 20.44 -3.29
CA GLY A 313 -9.18 21.33 -4.41
C GLY A 313 -9.11 22.79 -3.99
N ILE A 314 -8.31 23.57 -4.70
CA ILE A 314 -8.27 25.03 -4.57
C ILE A 314 -8.39 25.67 -5.95
N VAL A 315 -8.95 26.88 -5.98
CA VAL A 315 -8.97 27.73 -7.18
C VAL A 315 -8.07 28.93 -6.94
N LEU A 316 -7.01 29.04 -7.73
CA LEU A 316 -6.09 30.16 -7.66
C LEU A 316 -6.64 31.39 -8.40
N PRO A 317 -6.58 32.59 -7.79
CA PRO A 317 -7.03 33.82 -8.43
C PRO A 317 -6.11 34.26 -9.57
N ASP A 318 -6.70 34.94 -10.56
CA ASP A 318 -6.06 35.43 -11.79
C ASP A 318 -4.82 36.30 -11.54
N GLU A 319 -4.92 37.13 -10.52
CA GLU A 319 -3.95 38.17 -10.20
C GLU A 319 -2.61 37.58 -9.72
N MET A 320 -2.58 36.30 -9.32
CA MET A 320 -1.34 35.62 -8.91
C MET A 320 -0.39 35.32 -10.07
N PHE A 321 -0.89 35.29 -11.32
CA PHE A 321 -0.09 34.96 -12.51
C PHE A 321 0.27 36.19 -13.35
N SER A 322 -0.11 37.40 -12.90
CA SER A 322 0.06 38.64 -13.66
C SER A 322 1.46 39.28 -13.53
N TRP A 323 2.52 38.52 -13.24
CA TRP A 323 3.91 39.07 -13.21
C TRP A 323 4.29 39.74 -14.55
N ASN A 324 3.79 39.20 -15.66
CA ASN A 324 3.90 39.82 -16.98
C ASN A 324 3.24 41.20 -17.05
N PHE A 325 2.16 41.44 -16.30
CA PHE A 325 1.50 42.74 -16.25
C PHE A 325 2.38 43.77 -15.54
N ILE A 326 2.97 43.41 -14.39
CA ILE A 326 3.87 44.30 -13.63
C ILE A 326 5.08 44.70 -14.50
N TRP A 327 5.73 43.74 -15.18
CA TRP A 327 6.85 44.05 -16.07
C TRP A 327 6.44 44.90 -17.28
N LYS A 328 5.28 44.63 -17.89
CA LYS A 328 4.72 45.45 -18.97
C LYS A 328 4.46 46.89 -18.51
N MET A 329 4.02 47.09 -17.27
CA MET A 329 3.84 48.42 -16.68
C MET A 329 5.17 49.18 -16.53
N PHE A 330 6.21 48.52 -16.01
CA PHE A 330 7.55 49.14 -15.90
C PHE A 330 8.15 49.49 -17.26
N VAL A 331 8.05 48.59 -18.24
CA VAL A 331 8.53 48.84 -19.61
C VAL A 331 7.73 49.97 -20.26
N GLY A 332 6.41 49.98 -20.10
CA GLY A 332 5.54 51.05 -20.59
C GLY A 332 5.90 52.41 -20.01
N ALA A 333 6.10 52.50 -18.70
CA ALA A 333 6.50 53.74 -18.04
C ALA A 333 7.86 54.25 -18.53
N LEU A 334 8.86 53.38 -18.69
CA LEU A 334 10.17 53.74 -19.23
C LEU A 334 10.09 54.26 -20.67
N LEU A 335 9.28 53.60 -21.52
CA LEU A 335 9.06 54.06 -22.90
C LEU A 335 8.40 55.44 -22.95
N ILE A 336 7.41 55.71 -22.08
CA ILE A 336 6.76 57.01 -21.97
C ILE A 336 7.77 58.09 -21.58
N VAL A 337 8.62 57.83 -20.57
CA VAL A 337 9.66 58.77 -20.15
C VAL A 337 10.63 59.07 -21.30
N MET A 338 11.07 58.06 -22.04
CA MET A 338 11.95 58.25 -23.21
C MET A 338 11.29 59.09 -24.30
N ILE A 339 9.99 58.88 -24.58
CA ILE A 339 9.23 59.69 -25.54
C ILE A 339 9.17 61.15 -25.09
N LEU A 340 8.90 61.41 -23.80
CA LEU A 340 8.91 62.77 -23.25
C LEU A 340 10.28 63.45 -23.40
N PHE A 341 11.37 62.71 -23.14
CA PHE A 341 12.73 63.22 -23.33
C PHE A 341 13.08 63.56 -24.79
N ILE A 342 12.41 62.96 -25.78
CA ILE A 342 12.62 63.27 -27.21
C ILE A 342 11.70 64.42 -27.65
N ILE A 343 10.45 64.42 -27.21
CA ILE A 343 9.44 65.41 -27.60
C ILE A 343 9.76 66.77 -27.00
N ILE A 344 10.16 66.86 -25.72
CA ILE A 344 10.40 68.14 -25.04
C ILE A 344 11.50 68.98 -25.72
N PRO A 345 12.69 68.43 -26.07
CA PRO A 345 13.71 69.17 -26.82
C PRO A 345 13.29 69.50 -28.25
N SER A 346 12.56 68.60 -28.91
CA SER A 346 12.08 68.81 -30.29
C SER A 346 11.08 69.96 -30.37
N ILE A 347 10.16 70.04 -29.40
CA ILE A 347 9.24 71.17 -29.25
C ILE A 347 10.02 72.46 -28.93
N LYS A 348 11.01 72.40 -28.02
CA LYS A 348 11.83 73.56 -27.67
C LYS A 348 12.62 74.11 -28.88
N LEU A 349 13.16 73.22 -29.72
CA LEU A 349 13.86 73.59 -30.96
C LEU A 349 12.91 74.20 -31.99
N HIS A 350 11.73 73.60 -32.20
CA HIS A 350 10.71 74.16 -33.09
C HIS A 350 10.25 75.56 -32.66
N ILE A 351 10.01 75.77 -31.36
CA ILE A 351 9.63 77.09 -30.82
C ILE A 351 10.77 78.11 -31.00
N LEU A 352 12.03 77.72 -30.78
CA LEU A 352 13.20 78.58 -31.01
C LEU A 352 13.36 78.98 -32.48
N GLU A 353 13.09 78.05 -33.40
CA GLU A 353 13.14 78.29 -34.84
C GLU A 353 11.99 79.20 -35.31
N ASP A 354 10.77 79.01 -34.79
CA ASP A 354 9.62 79.88 -35.07
C ASP A 354 9.83 81.30 -34.53
N ILE A 355 10.44 81.46 -33.35
CA ILE A 355 10.83 82.77 -32.80
C ILE A 355 11.89 83.44 -33.68
N LYS A 356 12.90 82.68 -34.15
CA LYS A 356 13.97 83.19 -35.02
C LYS A 356 13.44 83.61 -36.40
N ASN A 357 12.37 82.97 -36.88
CA ASN A 357 11.73 83.25 -38.17
C ASN A 357 10.61 84.32 -38.09
N GLY A 358 10.45 84.99 -36.94
CA GLY A 358 9.56 86.15 -36.79
C GLY A 358 8.06 85.84 -36.80
N LYS A 359 7.65 84.60 -36.51
CA LYS A 359 6.23 84.23 -36.39
C LYS A 359 5.76 84.42 -34.94
N LEU A 360 4.69 85.20 -34.75
CA LEU A 360 4.05 85.38 -33.44
C LEU A 360 3.32 84.08 -33.06
N LEU A 361 3.91 83.27 -32.17
CA LEU A 361 3.38 81.98 -31.76
C LEU A 361 2.24 82.17 -30.74
N ASN A 362 1.05 81.62 -31.02
CA ASN A 362 -0.05 81.58 -30.05
C ASN A 362 0.20 80.45 -29.04
N ILE A 363 0.86 80.78 -27.92
CA ILE A 363 1.39 79.86 -26.89
C ILE A 363 0.30 79.01 -26.19
N ASN A 364 -0.98 79.38 -26.27
CA ASN A 364 -2.07 78.74 -25.51
C ASN A 364 -2.50 77.34 -26.01
N ILE A 365 -2.10 76.91 -27.21
CA ILE A 365 -2.51 75.60 -27.77
C ILE A 365 -1.54 74.48 -27.36
N CYS A 366 -0.25 74.79 -27.16
CA CYS A 366 0.77 73.77 -26.83
C CYS A 366 0.77 73.38 -25.34
N ALA A 367 0.44 74.33 -24.45
CA ALA A 367 0.41 74.07 -23.01
C ALA A 367 -0.85 73.32 -22.55
N SER A 368 -2.00 73.52 -23.20
CA SER A 368 -3.27 72.87 -22.86
C SER A 368 -3.28 71.38 -23.22
N PHE A 369 -2.77 71.02 -24.40
CA PHE A 369 -2.73 69.62 -24.84
C PHE A 369 -1.81 68.73 -23.98
N SER A 370 -0.71 69.29 -23.46
CA SER A 370 0.24 68.55 -22.62
C SER A 370 -0.28 68.28 -21.20
N LEU A 371 -1.03 69.21 -20.63
CA LEU A 371 -1.54 69.10 -19.26
C LEU A 371 -2.78 68.19 -19.19
N ASP A 372 -3.68 68.30 -20.15
CA ASP A 372 -4.88 67.46 -20.20
C ASP A 372 -4.53 65.99 -20.50
N PHE A 373 -3.55 65.73 -21.38
CA PHE A 373 -3.07 64.37 -21.64
C PHE A 373 -2.36 63.76 -20.41
N PHE A 374 -1.52 64.52 -19.72
CA PHE A 374 -0.84 64.03 -18.51
C PHE A 374 -1.84 63.78 -17.37
N LYS A 375 -2.90 64.58 -17.27
CA LYS A 375 -3.98 64.39 -16.30
C LYS A 375 -4.79 63.14 -16.59
N VAL A 376 -5.20 62.92 -17.84
CA VAL A 376 -5.89 61.67 -18.27
C VAL A 376 -5.04 60.44 -18.00
N LEU A 377 -3.74 60.52 -18.27
CA LEU A 377 -2.81 59.43 -18.02
C LEU A 377 -2.65 59.15 -16.51
N MET A 378 -2.43 60.18 -15.70
CA MET A 378 -2.30 60.05 -14.25
C MET A 378 -3.59 59.59 -13.57
N ASP A 379 -4.75 60.01 -14.07
CA ASP A 379 -6.06 59.56 -13.57
C ASP A 379 -6.32 58.09 -13.96
N SER A 380 -5.88 57.66 -15.15
CA SER A 380 -5.90 56.24 -15.56
C SER A 380 -4.96 55.38 -14.69
N PHE A 381 -3.74 55.86 -14.42
CA PHE A 381 -2.79 55.18 -13.53
C PHE A 381 -3.29 55.15 -12.07
N ARG A 382 -3.90 56.23 -11.58
CA ARG A 382 -4.45 56.31 -10.23
C ARG A 382 -5.61 55.33 -10.06
N ALA A 383 -6.55 55.31 -11.01
CA ALA A 383 -7.69 54.40 -11.00
C ALA A 383 -7.26 52.92 -10.99
N GLU A 384 -6.27 52.54 -11.82
CA GLU A 384 -5.78 51.16 -11.84
C GLU A 384 -4.93 50.80 -10.62
N SER A 385 -4.12 51.73 -10.08
CA SER A 385 -3.33 51.47 -8.87
C SER A 385 -4.19 51.37 -7.61
N GLU A 386 -5.28 52.15 -7.51
CA GLU A 386 -6.22 52.07 -6.38
C GLU A 386 -7.05 50.79 -6.45
N VAL A 387 -7.45 50.33 -7.65
CA VAL A 387 -8.12 49.04 -7.82
C VAL A 387 -7.17 47.88 -7.50
N LEU A 388 -5.91 47.93 -7.94
CA LEU A 388 -4.93 46.87 -7.68
C LEU A 388 -4.54 46.82 -6.19
N ASN A 389 -4.29 47.97 -5.56
CA ASN A 389 -3.86 48.06 -4.17
C ASN A 389 -5.02 47.76 -3.19
N CYS A 390 -6.24 48.26 -3.45
CA CYS A 390 -7.39 48.00 -2.57
C CYS A 390 -7.89 46.55 -2.68
N THR A 391 -7.75 45.91 -3.85
CA THR A 391 -8.15 44.51 -4.08
C THR A 391 -7.10 43.52 -3.58
N LEU A 392 -5.80 43.75 -3.84
CA LEU A 392 -4.73 42.92 -3.26
C LEU A 392 -4.68 43.05 -1.74
N GLN A 393 -4.72 44.25 -1.18
CA GLN A 393 -4.52 44.42 0.27
C GLN A 393 -5.72 43.91 1.10
N LYS A 394 -6.96 44.07 0.61
CA LYS A 394 -8.15 43.50 1.29
C LYS A 394 -8.26 41.99 1.13
N ARG A 395 -7.90 41.42 -0.03
CA ARG A 395 -8.04 39.97 -0.27
C ARG A 395 -6.85 39.14 0.16
N LEU A 396 -5.62 39.66 0.11
CA LEU A 396 -4.46 39.00 0.71
C LEU A 396 -4.62 38.98 2.23
N HIS A 397 -5.14 40.05 2.83
CA HIS A 397 -5.45 40.05 4.26
C HIS A 397 -6.59 39.09 4.59
N SER A 398 -7.69 39.02 3.82
CA SER A 398 -8.75 38.04 4.08
C SER A 398 -8.33 36.58 3.82
N PHE A 399 -7.48 36.32 2.81
CA PHE A 399 -6.99 34.98 2.48
C PHE A 399 -5.95 34.49 3.52
N LEU A 400 -5.06 35.38 3.98
CA LEU A 400 -4.13 35.08 5.09
C LEU A 400 -4.85 34.98 6.45
N GLN A 401 -5.92 35.76 6.67
CA GLN A 401 -6.67 35.79 7.92
C GLN A 401 -7.69 34.65 8.07
N CYS A 402 -8.17 34.07 6.96
CA CYS A 402 -8.89 32.78 6.97
C CYS A 402 -7.95 31.64 7.39
N ASN A 403 -6.74 31.57 6.82
CA ASN A 403 -5.76 30.54 7.17
C ASN A 403 -5.17 30.69 8.58
N THR A 404 -5.12 31.91 9.14
CA THR A 404 -4.62 32.14 10.52
C THR A 404 -5.69 31.95 11.59
N LYS A 405 -6.95 32.32 11.36
CA LYS A 405 -8.03 32.04 12.33
C LYS A 405 -8.34 30.55 12.47
N GLU A 406 -8.13 29.76 11.42
CA GLU A 406 -8.25 28.30 11.46
C GLU A 406 -7.02 27.62 12.09
N THR A 407 -5.90 28.32 12.24
CA THR A 407 -4.73 27.83 13.00
C THR A 407 -4.71 28.28 14.46
N ASP A 408 -5.32 29.43 14.80
CA ASP A 408 -5.42 29.92 16.19
C ASP A 408 -6.61 29.34 16.97
N LEU A 409 -7.69 28.88 16.31
CA LEU A 409 -8.76 28.13 16.98
C LEU A 409 -8.36 26.69 17.38
N PHE A 410 -7.20 26.22 16.92
CA PHE A 410 -6.72 24.83 17.11
C PHE A 410 -5.42 24.72 17.92
N ARG A 411 -5.04 25.79 18.63
CA ARG A 411 -4.03 25.71 19.68
C ARG A 411 -4.62 25.43 21.08
N ASP A 412 -5.95 25.39 21.20
CA ASP A 412 -6.72 25.15 22.43
C ASP A 412 -7.63 23.89 22.38
N VAL A 413 -7.27 22.85 21.60
CA VAL A 413 -7.90 21.51 21.68
C VAL A 413 -6.86 20.41 21.75
#